data_AF-A0A225WLE7-F1
#
_entry.id   AF-A0A225WLE7-F1
#
_cell.length_a   1.000
_cell.length_b   1.000
_cell.length_c   1.000
_cell.angle_alpha   90.00
_cell.angle_beta   90.00
_cell.angle_gamma   90.00
#
_symmetry.space_group_name_H-M   'P 1'
#
loop_
_entity.id
_entity.type
_entity.pdbx_description
1 polymer ?
#
loop_
_entity_poly.entity_id
_entity_poly.type
_entity_poly.pdbx_seq_one_letter_code
_entity_poly.pdbx_strand_id
1 'polypeptide(L)'
;MDPNQFRVVLDEDGHKLVQLPTGGRVAVPYDPLYEAERAAAEAARAVDPPDELRCKYKSTRCMNLRAKKRNGELHNFCQFHRERANENQRKSEHRKRSNKQGTSRPQSRRGSQTDNQSHNLEPNDSDEENLPVSPGTAHIHIPEPLQASDSHPEPTYDELKETALLLSFPDRDRE
;
A
#
# COMPACT_ATOMS: atom_id res chain seq x y z
N MET A 1 43.01 27.64 -10.83
CA MET A 1 42.45 27.16 -12.11
C MET A 1 42.72 25.68 -12.15
N ASP A 2 41.70 24.86 -11.90
CA ASP A 2 41.85 23.41 -11.84
C ASP A 2 42.19 22.87 -13.24
N PRO A 3 43.38 22.26 -13.44
CA PRO A 3 43.83 21.83 -14.77
C PRO A 3 43.01 20.65 -15.35
N ASN A 4 41.99 20.18 -14.62
CA ASN A 4 41.18 19.01 -14.97
C ASN A 4 39.71 19.35 -15.23
N GLN A 5 39.39 20.63 -15.48
CA GLN A 5 38.01 21.04 -15.76
C GLN A 5 37.65 20.82 -17.22
N PHE A 6 36.91 19.74 -17.49
CA PHE A 6 36.30 19.47 -18.80
C PHE A 6 35.09 20.38 -19.01
N ARG A 7 34.98 20.97 -20.20
CA ARG A 7 33.85 21.83 -20.56
C ARG A 7 32.91 21.09 -21.50
N VAL A 8 31.62 21.04 -21.16
CA VAL A 8 30.59 20.52 -22.05
C VAL A 8 30.16 21.63 -23.01
N VAL A 9 30.22 21.36 -24.31
CA VAL A 9 29.81 22.26 -25.40
C VAL A 9 28.78 21.51 -26.26
N LEU A 10 27.87 22.24 -26.88
CA LEU A 10 26.89 21.69 -27.82
C LEU A 10 27.36 22.02 -29.24
N ASP A 11 27.34 21.03 -30.14
CA ASP A 11 27.56 21.27 -31.57
C ASP A 11 26.35 21.90 -32.24
N GLU A 12 26.53 22.31 -33.50
CA GLU A 12 25.48 22.84 -34.38
C GLU A 12 24.32 21.84 -34.57
N ASP A 13 24.63 20.54 -34.52
CA ASP A 13 23.66 19.44 -34.54
C ASP A 13 23.05 19.10 -33.17
N GLY A 14 23.44 19.83 -32.10
CA GLY A 14 22.93 19.64 -30.74
C GLY A 14 23.57 18.50 -29.94
N HIS A 15 24.59 17.84 -30.48
CA HIS A 15 25.32 16.79 -29.77
C HIS A 15 26.18 17.36 -28.64
N LYS A 16 26.24 16.65 -27.51
CA LYS A 16 27.09 17.03 -26.37
C LYS A 16 28.55 16.62 -26.66
N LEU A 17 29.41 17.61 -26.83
CA LEU A 17 30.86 17.43 -26.88
C LEU A 17 31.51 17.77 -25.55
N VAL A 18 32.50 16.98 -25.17
CA VAL A 18 33.39 17.28 -24.04
C VAL A 18 34.70 17.84 -24.61
N GLN A 19 35.03 19.08 -24.23
CA GLN A 19 36.30 19.73 -24.56
C GLN A 19 37.35 19.30 -23.53
N LEU A 20 38.38 18.60 -24.00
CA LEU A 20 39.52 18.18 -23.18
C LEU A 20 40.45 19.37 -22.92
N PRO A 21 41.20 19.37 -21.80
CA PRO A 21 42.22 20.37 -21.51
C PRO A 21 43.34 20.42 -22.57
N THR A 22 43.50 19.35 -23.36
CA THR A 22 44.44 19.25 -24.49
C THR A 22 43.91 19.87 -25.79
N GLY A 23 42.73 20.50 -25.78
CA GLY A 23 42.15 21.19 -26.93
C GLY A 23 41.37 20.28 -27.91
N GLY A 24 41.41 18.96 -27.72
CA GLY A 24 40.56 18.02 -28.46
C GLY A 24 39.10 18.06 -28.00
N ARG A 25 38.16 17.76 -28.90
CA ARG A 25 36.74 17.57 -28.59
C ARG A 25 36.33 16.13 -28.87
N VAL A 26 35.57 15.53 -27.95
CA VAL A 26 35.07 14.15 -28.08
C VAL A 26 33.56 14.15 -27.87
N ALA A 27 32.83 13.49 -28.78
CA ALA A 27 31.39 13.31 -28.65
C ALA A 27 31.10 12.21 -27.63
N VAL A 28 30.15 12.45 -26.74
CA VAL A 28 29.63 11.40 -25.86
C VAL A 28 28.67 10.55 -26.69
N PRO A 29 28.93 9.24 -26.89
CA PRO A 29 28.00 8.37 -27.60
C PRO A 29 26.64 8.39 -26.91
N TYR A 30 25.58 8.64 -27.68
CA TYR A 30 24.22 8.49 -27.18
C TYR A 30 23.95 6.99 -26.99
N ASP A 31 23.76 6.59 -25.73
CA ASP A 31 23.32 5.24 -25.38
C ASP A 31 21.82 5.28 -25.03
N PRO A 32 20.93 4.76 -25.92
CA PRO A 32 19.50 4.73 -25.68
C PRO A 32 19.11 3.98 -24.40
N LEU A 33 19.90 3.00 -23.96
CA LEU A 33 19.61 2.22 -22.76
C LEU A 33 19.84 3.06 -21.50
N TYR A 34 20.90 3.87 -21.47
CA TYR A 34 21.20 4.74 -20.34
C TYR A 34 20.12 5.81 -20.13
N GLU A 35 19.59 6.39 -21.21
CA GLU A 35 18.48 7.33 -21.10
C GLU A 35 17.18 6.67 -20.69
N ALA A 36 16.89 5.47 -21.20
CA ALA A 36 15.73 4.69 -20.79
C ALA A 36 15.78 4.33 -19.29
N GLU A 37 16.95 3.92 -18.78
CA GLU A 37 17.16 3.64 -17.36
C GLU A 37 16.98 4.89 -16.50
N ARG A 38 17.53 6.02 -16.93
CA ARG A 38 17.34 7.32 -16.27
C ARG A 38 15.87 7.74 -16.25
N ALA A 39 15.18 7.64 -17.37
CA ALA A 39 13.76 7.97 -17.48
C ALA A 39 12.88 7.04 -16.63
N ALA A 40 13.19 5.73 -16.59
CA ALA A 40 12.52 4.77 -15.73
C ALA A 40 12.72 5.10 -14.24
N ALA A 41 13.94 5.49 -13.85
CA ALA A 41 14.23 5.93 -12.48
C ALA A 41 13.50 7.23 -12.10
N GLU A 42 13.41 8.19 -13.02
CA GLU A 42 12.62 9.42 -12.84
C GLU A 42 11.12 9.12 -12.72
N ALA A 43 10.59 8.23 -13.57
CA ALA A 43 9.21 7.76 -13.49
C ALA A 43 8.92 7.03 -12.17
N ALA A 44 9.82 6.15 -11.72
CA ALA A 44 9.69 5.48 -10.42
C ALA A 44 9.66 6.48 -9.26
N ARG A 45 10.50 7.53 -9.30
CA ARG A 45 10.48 8.63 -8.33
C ARG A 45 9.19 9.45 -8.38
N ALA A 46 8.55 9.56 -9.53
CA ALA A 46 7.26 10.23 -9.66
C ALA A 46 6.08 9.39 -9.15
N VAL A 47 6.16 8.06 -9.27
CA VAL A 47 5.14 7.13 -8.74
C VAL A 47 5.21 7.04 -7.22
N ASP A 48 6.40 7.16 -6.65
CA ASP A 48 6.59 7.20 -5.21
C ASP A 48 6.06 8.53 -4.64
N PRO A 49 4.93 8.57 -3.89
CA PRO A 49 4.48 9.81 -3.27
C PRO A 49 5.60 10.40 -2.41
N PRO A 50 5.77 11.73 -2.40
CA PRO A 50 6.75 12.40 -1.56
C PRO A 50 6.66 11.87 -0.12
N ASP A 51 7.80 11.68 0.54
CA ASP A 51 7.85 11.16 1.92
C ASP A 51 6.97 11.98 2.90
N GLU A 52 6.78 13.26 2.58
CA GLU A 52 5.88 14.19 3.26
C GLU A 52 4.40 13.79 3.22
N LEU A 53 3.95 13.04 2.22
CA LEU A 53 2.59 12.54 2.10
C LEU A 53 2.42 11.13 2.65
N ARG A 54 3.51 10.46 3.03
CA ARG A 54 3.48 9.08 3.54
C ARG A 54 3.25 8.99 5.04
N CYS A 55 2.63 7.89 5.45
CA CYS A 55 2.37 7.57 6.84
C CYS A 55 3.67 7.39 7.66
N LYS A 56 3.80 8.12 8.78
CA LYS A 56 4.97 8.13 9.68
C LYS A 56 4.97 6.99 10.72
N TYR A 57 4.51 5.79 10.37
CA TYR A 57 4.43 4.68 11.33
C TYR A 57 5.82 4.07 11.60
N LYS A 58 6.12 3.74 12.87
CA LYS A 58 7.49 3.50 13.34
C LYS A 58 8.03 2.08 13.10
N SER A 59 7.18 1.07 12.92
CA SER A 59 7.64 -0.33 12.89
C SER A 59 7.94 -0.87 11.49
N THR A 60 7.50 -0.20 10.41
CA THR A 60 7.82 -0.55 9.01
C THR A 60 7.44 0.63 8.12
N ARG A 61 8.25 0.97 7.10
CA ARG A 61 7.97 2.11 6.23
C ARG A 61 6.65 1.87 5.49
N CYS A 62 5.62 2.65 5.82
CA CYS A 62 4.29 2.48 5.27
C CYS A 62 4.16 3.24 3.95
N MET A 63 3.75 2.56 2.88
CA MET A 63 3.58 3.18 1.55
C MET A 63 2.25 3.95 1.42
N ASN A 64 1.35 3.82 2.38
CA ASN A 64 0.05 4.50 2.35
C ASN A 64 0.18 6.01 2.62
N LEU A 65 -0.70 6.77 1.95
CA LEU A 65 -0.81 8.21 2.14
C LEU A 65 -1.39 8.57 3.50
N ARG A 66 -1.02 9.76 4.00
CA ARG A 66 -1.58 10.37 5.20
C ARG A 66 -3.07 10.63 5.01
N ALA A 67 -3.87 10.27 6.00
CA ALA A 67 -5.30 10.55 5.98
C ALA A 67 -5.55 12.07 6.13
N LYS A 68 -6.57 12.59 5.45
CA LYS A 68 -7.02 13.98 5.62
C LYS A 68 -7.99 14.09 6.80
N LYS A 69 -7.81 15.09 7.66
CA LYS A 69 -8.80 15.52 8.66
C LYS A 69 -9.95 16.27 7.96
N ARG A 70 -11.07 16.48 8.67
CA ARG A 70 -12.19 17.32 8.21
C ARG A 70 -11.81 18.78 7.95
N ASN A 71 -10.79 19.28 8.63
CA ASN A 71 -10.25 20.64 8.43
C ASN A 71 -9.29 20.74 7.24
N GLY A 72 -9.05 19.65 6.49
CA GLY A 72 -8.13 19.59 5.36
C GLY A 72 -6.67 19.31 5.72
N GLU A 73 -6.30 19.29 7.00
CA GLU A 73 -4.93 19.00 7.46
C GLU A 73 -4.63 17.48 7.40
N LEU A 74 -3.40 17.11 7.05
CA LEU A 74 -2.98 15.70 7.01
C LEU A 74 -2.68 15.17 8.42
N HIS A 75 -3.21 13.99 8.73
CA HIS A 75 -2.78 13.22 9.89
C HIS A 75 -1.33 12.73 9.73
N ASN A 76 -0.66 12.41 10.84
CA ASN A 76 0.66 11.78 10.78
C ASN A 76 0.63 10.33 10.24
N PHE A 77 -0.53 9.68 10.30
CA PHE A 77 -0.72 8.28 9.92
C PHE A 77 -1.71 8.15 8.75
N CYS A 78 -1.62 7.03 8.03
CA CYS A 78 -2.66 6.61 7.09
C CYS A 78 -3.92 6.17 7.85
N GLN A 79 -5.00 5.97 7.10
CA GLN A 79 -6.29 5.54 7.66
C GLN A 79 -6.17 4.21 8.42
N PHE A 80 -5.51 3.21 7.83
CA PHE A 80 -5.27 1.92 8.46
C PHE A 80 -4.56 2.02 9.82
N HIS A 81 -3.46 2.78 9.91
CA HIS A 81 -2.73 2.93 11.17
C HIS A 81 -3.49 3.77 12.20
N ARG A 82 -4.31 4.72 11.76
CA ARG A 82 -5.18 5.49 12.66
C ARG A 82 -6.23 4.59 13.32
N GLU A 83 -6.85 3.68 12.56
CA GLU A 83 -7.81 2.72 13.08
C GLU A 83 -7.16 1.75 14.06
N ARG A 84 -5.98 1.21 13.71
CA ARG A 84 -5.21 0.33 14.59
C ARG A 84 -4.78 1.01 15.89
N ALA A 85 -4.41 2.30 15.83
CA ALA A 85 -4.09 3.08 17.02
C ALA A 85 -5.33 3.24 17.93
N ASN A 86 -6.50 3.52 17.37
CA ASN A 86 -7.75 3.62 18.13
C ASN A 86 -8.13 2.29 18.77
N GLU A 87 -7.97 1.17 18.05
CA GLU A 87 -8.21 -0.16 18.59
C GLU A 87 -7.26 -0.48 19.75
N ASN A 88 -5.96 -0.17 19.58
CA ASN A 88 -4.98 -0.38 20.63
C ASN A 88 -5.25 0.49 21.86
N GLN A 89 -5.70 1.72 21.65
CA GLN A 89 -6.15 2.60 22.73
C GLN A 89 -7.33 1.97 23.48
N ARG A 90 -8.38 1.52 22.78
CA ARG A 90 -9.54 0.83 23.40
C ARG A 90 -9.13 -0.40 24.20
N LYS A 91 -8.26 -1.25 23.65
CA LYS A 91 -7.71 -2.43 24.33
C LYS A 91 -6.95 -2.05 25.60
N SER A 92 -6.11 -1.02 25.54
CA SER A 92 -5.36 -0.55 26.71
C SER A 92 -6.28 0.01 27.80
N GLU A 93 -7.31 0.77 27.44
CA GLU A 93 -8.29 1.32 28.37
C GLU A 93 -9.15 0.21 29.00
N HIS A 94 -9.53 -0.79 28.21
CA HIS A 94 -10.23 -1.96 28.73
C HIS A 94 -9.39 -2.73 29.76
N ARG A 95 -8.10 -2.98 29.47
CA ARG A 95 -7.17 -3.61 30.42
C ARG A 95 -6.96 -2.78 31.69
N LYS A 96 -6.88 -1.44 31.57
CA LYS A 96 -6.78 -0.55 32.73
C LYS A 96 -8.05 -0.60 33.59
N ARG A 97 -9.23 -0.65 32.97
CA ARG A 97 -10.52 -0.75 33.67
C ARG A 97 -10.68 -2.09 34.37
N SER A 98 -10.38 -3.21 33.69
CA SER A 98 -10.44 -4.54 34.31
C SER A 98 -9.46 -4.68 35.47
N ASN A 99 -8.24 -4.14 35.34
CA ASN A 99 -7.25 -4.19 36.43
C ASN A 99 -7.64 -3.31 37.64
N LYS A 100 -8.30 -2.15 37.41
CA LYS A 100 -8.81 -1.29 38.49
C LYS A 100 -10.06 -1.84 39.18
N GLN A 101 -10.88 -2.62 38.47
CA GLN A 101 -12.06 -3.28 39.04
C GLN A 101 -11.70 -4.47 39.94
N GLY A 102 -10.46 -4.99 39.85
CA GLY A 102 -9.97 -6.06 40.72
C GLY A 102 -9.57 -5.61 42.14
N THR A 103 -9.39 -4.30 42.40
CA THR A 103 -8.82 -3.82 43.67
C THR A 103 -9.70 -2.87 44.48
N SER A 104 -10.99 -2.69 44.15
CA SER A 104 -11.92 -1.91 45.00
C SER A 104 -13.39 -2.37 44.87
N ARG A 105 -13.91 -2.96 45.96
CA ARG A 105 -15.32 -3.37 46.25
C ARG A 105 -16.33 -2.20 46.17
N PRO A 106 -17.64 -2.41 46.41
CA PRO A 106 -18.60 -3.41 45.93
C PRO A 106 -19.76 -2.74 45.14
N GLN A 107 -20.67 -3.56 44.60
CA GLN A 107 -21.91 -3.14 43.93
C GLN A 107 -22.70 -2.06 44.70
N SER A 108 -23.01 -0.94 44.04
CA SER A 108 -24.26 -0.23 44.23
C SER A 108 -25.03 -0.21 42.91
N ARG A 109 -26.30 -0.58 43.00
CA ARG A 109 -27.19 -0.92 41.89
C ARG A 109 -27.68 0.33 41.14
N ARG A 110 -28.07 0.07 39.88
CA ARG A 110 -29.34 0.46 39.22
C ARG A 110 -29.23 1.54 38.12
N GLY A 111 -29.42 1.08 36.89
CA GLY A 111 -29.64 1.88 35.68
C GLY A 111 -29.87 0.96 34.48
N SER A 112 -31.10 0.44 34.39
CA SER A 112 -31.82 -0.25 33.29
C SER A 112 -31.03 -0.55 32.01
N GLN A 113 -30.74 -1.82 31.70
CA GLN A 113 -31.59 -2.68 30.84
C GLN A 113 -32.35 -1.93 29.74
N THR A 114 -31.75 -1.88 28.55
CA THR A 114 -32.49 -2.03 27.29
C THR A 114 -31.74 -3.03 26.44
N ASP A 115 -32.19 -4.28 26.49
CA ASP A 115 -32.00 -5.27 25.45
C ASP A 115 -32.63 -4.74 24.15
N ASN A 116 -31.87 -4.73 23.05
CA ASN A 116 -32.48 -4.99 21.74
C ASN A 116 -31.44 -5.48 20.72
N GLN A 117 -31.32 -6.80 20.72
CA GLN A 117 -31.16 -7.72 19.60
C GLN A 117 -30.69 -7.19 18.24
N SER A 118 -29.66 -7.85 17.74
CA SER A 118 -29.38 -8.04 16.31
C SER A 118 -30.61 -8.56 15.55
N HIS A 119 -30.97 -7.92 14.43
CA HIS A 119 -31.60 -8.60 13.32
C HIS A 119 -31.12 -8.00 11.99
N ASN A 120 -30.99 -8.90 11.03
CA ASN A 120 -30.57 -8.72 9.65
C ASN A 120 -31.44 -7.71 8.86
N LEU A 121 -30.77 -7.16 7.84
CA LEU A 121 -31.19 -6.86 6.47
C LEU A 121 -32.66 -7.09 6.07
N GLU A 122 -33.10 -6.22 5.15
CA GLU A 122 -34.10 -6.38 4.04
C GLU A 122 -35.21 -5.29 4.05
N PRO A 123 -35.91 -5.02 2.92
CA PRO A 123 -35.79 -3.78 2.12
C PRO A 123 -37.18 -3.12 1.91
N ASN A 124 -37.38 -2.43 0.77
CA ASN A 124 -38.59 -1.79 0.18
C ASN A 124 -38.80 -0.29 0.51
N ASP A 125 -38.78 0.62 -0.48
CA ASP A 125 -39.73 0.87 -1.61
C ASP A 125 -40.47 2.17 -1.23
N SER A 126 -40.61 3.22 -2.03
CA SER A 126 -40.69 3.39 -3.47
C SER A 126 -40.25 4.84 -3.76
N ASP A 127 -39.78 5.11 -4.97
CA ASP A 127 -40.19 6.26 -5.77
C ASP A 127 -39.55 6.07 -7.16
N GLU A 128 -40.29 5.36 -8.02
CA GLU A 128 -40.30 5.64 -9.45
C GLU A 128 -40.32 7.16 -9.66
N GLU A 129 -39.51 7.71 -10.55
CA GLU A 129 -39.99 8.19 -11.86
C GLU A 129 -38.79 8.44 -12.82
N ASN A 130 -38.95 7.97 -14.06
CA ASN A 130 -38.45 8.57 -15.31
C ASN A 130 -36.93 8.62 -15.63
N LEU A 131 -36.51 7.66 -16.46
CA LEU A 131 -35.49 7.86 -17.50
C LEU A 131 -36.16 8.01 -18.87
N PRO A 132 -35.78 8.99 -19.69
CA PRO A 132 -35.75 8.81 -21.13
C PRO A 132 -34.34 8.40 -21.59
N VAL A 133 -34.28 7.19 -22.16
CA VAL A 133 -33.17 6.61 -22.91
C VAL A 133 -32.66 7.56 -24.00
N SER A 134 -31.34 7.67 -24.13
CA SER A 134 -30.71 8.09 -25.38
C SER A 134 -29.49 7.20 -25.68
N PRO A 135 -29.33 6.70 -26.93
CA PRO A 135 -28.48 5.56 -27.23
C PRO A 135 -27.07 5.98 -27.65
N GLY A 136 -26.05 5.22 -27.23
CA GLY A 136 -24.78 5.22 -27.95
C GLY A 136 -23.53 5.09 -27.11
N THR A 137 -23.31 3.92 -26.50
CA THR A 137 -21.95 3.43 -26.22
C THR A 137 -21.94 1.91 -26.36
N ALA A 138 -21.29 1.41 -27.40
CA ALA A 138 -21.13 -0.01 -27.65
C ALA A 138 -20.33 -0.67 -26.52
N HIS A 139 -21.00 -1.47 -25.68
CA HIS A 139 -20.34 -2.30 -24.69
C HIS A 139 -19.87 -3.58 -25.39
N ILE A 140 -18.57 -3.73 -25.56
CA ILE A 140 -17.95 -4.97 -26.03
C ILE A 140 -18.16 -6.00 -24.90
N HIS A 141 -18.93 -7.05 -25.18
CA HIS A 141 -19.15 -8.17 -24.26
C HIS A 141 -17.96 -9.13 -24.36
N ILE A 142 -17.03 -9.04 -23.40
CA ILE A 142 -16.00 -10.05 -23.20
C ILE A 142 -16.66 -11.20 -22.42
N PRO A 143 -16.74 -12.43 -22.95
CA PRO A 143 -17.30 -13.54 -22.19
C PRO A 143 -16.46 -13.82 -20.94
N GLU A 144 -17.17 -13.99 -19.84
CA GLU A 144 -16.67 -14.28 -18.50
C GLU A 144 -15.69 -15.47 -18.53
N PRO A 145 -14.48 -15.36 -17.94
CA PRO A 145 -13.62 -16.51 -17.82
C PRO A 145 -14.30 -17.52 -16.90
N LEU A 146 -14.52 -18.72 -17.44
CA LEU A 146 -15.11 -19.88 -16.81
C LEU A 146 -14.76 -19.93 -15.32
N GLN A 147 -15.80 -19.87 -14.49
CA GLN A 147 -15.71 -20.13 -13.06
C GLN A 147 -15.02 -21.49 -12.88
N ALA A 148 -13.75 -21.48 -12.47
CA ALA A 148 -13.06 -22.67 -12.04
C ALA A 148 -13.75 -23.13 -10.75
N SER A 149 -14.61 -24.13 -10.87
CA SER A 149 -15.06 -24.94 -9.75
C SER A 149 -13.89 -25.80 -9.28
N ASP A 150 -12.89 -25.17 -8.68
CA ASP A 150 -11.85 -25.88 -7.94
C ASP A 150 -12.26 -25.85 -6.47
N SER A 151 -13.04 -26.87 -6.09
CA SER A 151 -13.25 -27.25 -4.70
C SER A 151 -11.95 -27.85 -4.17
N HIS A 152 -10.87 -27.08 -4.19
CA HIS A 152 -9.61 -27.45 -3.57
C HIS A 152 -9.63 -26.86 -2.15
N PRO A 153 -9.80 -27.66 -1.09
CA PRO A 153 -9.61 -27.13 0.25
C PRO A 153 -8.18 -26.61 0.33
N GLU A 154 -8.02 -25.33 0.68
CA GLU A 154 -6.72 -24.78 1.06
C GLU A 154 -6.16 -25.70 2.17
N PRO A 155 -4.94 -26.24 2.00
CA PRO A 155 -4.36 -27.14 2.99
C PRO A 155 -4.27 -26.41 4.32
N THR A 156 -4.69 -27.09 5.38
CA THR A 156 -4.69 -26.50 6.70
C THR A 156 -3.25 -26.23 7.16
N TYR A 157 -3.07 -25.27 8.06
CA TYR A 157 -1.76 -24.93 8.61
C TYR A 157 -1.01 -26.15 9.19
N ASP A 158 -1.75 -27.11 9.74
CA ASP A 158 -1.17 -28.33 10.31
C ASP A 158 -0.64 -29.27 9.21
N GLU A 159 -1.36 -29.42 8.08
CA GLU A 159 -0.87 -30.19 6.92
C GLU A 159 0.36 -29.56 6.27
N LEU A 160 0.39 -28.23 6.20
CA LEU A 160 1.55 -27.47 5.73
C LEU A 160 2.77 -27.67 6.63
N LYS A 161 2.54 -27.83 7.94
CA LYS A 161 3.62 -28.06 8.91
C LYS A 161 4.15 -29.49 8.84
N GLU A 162 3.28 -30.48 8.64
CA GLU A 162 3.69 -31.88 8.45
C GLU A 162 4.48 -32.07 7.15
N THR A 163 3.99 -31.51 6.05
CA THR A 163 4.69 -31.56 4.76
C THR A 163 6.07 -30.91 4.82
N ALA A 164 6.20 -29.77 5.50
CA ALA A 164 7.48 -29.12 5.74
C ALA A 164 8.43 -29.99 6.58
N LEU A 165 7.90 -30.69 7.61
CA LEU A 165 8.70 -31.57 8.47
C LEU A 165 9.22 -32.80 7.69
N LEU A 166 8.37 -33.37 6.83
CA LEU A 166 8.69 -34.49 5.94
C LEU A 166 9.71 -34.13 4.86
N LEU A 167 9.72 -32.88 4.39
CA LEU A 167 10.72 -32.41 3.41
C LEU A 167 12.05 -32.05 4.07
N SER A 168 12.09 -31.88 5.39
CA SER A 168 13.30 -31.60 6.15
C SER A 168 13.99 -32.87 6.68
N PHE A 169 14.26 -33.85 5.81
CA PHE A 169 15.25 -34.87 6.13
C PHE A 169 16.65 -34.23 6.10
N PRO A 170 17.47 -34.36 7.15
CA PRO A 170 18.89 -34.02 7.03
C PRO A 170 19.51 -35.05 6.09
N ASP A 171 20.10 -34.56 5.00
CA ASP A 171 20.98 -35.32 4.12
C ASP A 171 22.17 -35.81 4.96
N ARG A 172 21.99 -36.95 5.61
CA ARG A 172 23.03 -37.74 6.25
C ARG A 172 23.08 -39.01 5.44
N ASP A 173 23.84 -38.96 4.36
CA ASP A 173 24.87 -39.94 4.02
C ASP A 173 25.36 -39.63 2.61
N ARG A 174 26.45 -38.87 2.54
CA ARG A 174 27.33 -38.82 1.37
C ARG A 174 28.71 -39.26 1.83
N GLU A 175 28.87 -40.58 1.96
CA GLU A 175 30.17 -41.28 1.87
C GLU A 175 30.45 -41.68 0.42
#